data_AF-A0A090AMC1-F1
#
_entry.id   AF-A0A090AMC1-F1
#
_cell.length_a   1.000
_cell.length_b   1.000
_cell.length_c   1.000
_cell.angle_alpha   90.00
_cell.angle_beta   90.00
_cell.angle_gamma   90.00
#
_symmetry.space_group_name_H-M   'P 1'
#
loop_
_entity.id
_entity.type
_entity.pdbx_description
1 polymer ?
#
loop_
_entity_poly.entity_id
_entity_poly.type
_entity_poly.pdbx_seq_one_letter_code
_entity_poly.pdbx_strand_id
1 'polypeptide(L)'
;MATKDSLSLPQNRLEVRVELWRCGYASLSQWGRAHGFSPRLVSYTLNKWVGRPDQFPLGKKTKAILLALSQTIGQPVHPRLTQSRQRKLV
;
A
#
# COMPACT_ATOMS: atom_id res chain seq x y z
N MET A 1 24.73 -14.15 -8.67
CA MET A 1 23.60 -14.54 -7.80
C MET A 1 23.30 -13.36 -6.89
N ALA A 2 22.31 -12.53 -7.24
CA ALA A 2 21.90 -11.39 -6.43
C ALA A 2 20.97 -11.90 -5.32
N THR A 3 21.50 -11.96 -4.11
CA THR A 3 20.77 -12.36 -2.92
C THR A 3 19.89 -11.21 -2.45
N LYS A 4 18.58 -11.47 -2.41
CA LYS A 4 17.64 -10.85 -1.46
C LYS A 4 17.48 -9.34 -1.66
N ASP A 5 16.78 -8.97 -2.74
CA ASP A 5 16.18 -7.64 -2.85
C ASP A 5 15.41 -7.38 -1.56
N SER A 6 15.92 -6.38 -0.85
CA SER A 6 15.40 -5.98 0.44
C SER A 6 13.93 -5.62 0.26
N LEU A 7 13.11 -6.00 1.24
CA LEU A 7 11.72 -5.55 1.39
C LEU A 7 11.70 -4.02 1.57
N SER A 8 12.02 -3.27 0.51
CA SER A 8 12.03 -1.83 0.50
C SER A 8 10.58 -1.37 0.37
N LEU A 9 10.18 -0.53 1.32
CA LEU A 9 8.88 0.11 1.28
C LEU A 9 8.76 0.91 -0.02
N PRO A 10 7.61 0.89 -0.70
CA PRO A 10 7.42 1.74 -1.85
C PRO A 10 7.61 3.21 -1.43
N GLN A 11 8.47 3.91 -2.15
CA GLN A 11 8.86 5.30 -1.88
C GLN A 11 7.96 6.30 -2.59
N ASN A 12 7.25 5.87 -3.63
CA ASN A 12 6.39 6.73 -4.40
C ASN A 12 5.17 5.98 -4.97
N ARG A 13 4.23 6.75 -5.51
CA ARG A 13 3.01 6.23 -6.15
C ARG A 13 3.29 5.31 -7.33
N LEU A 14 4.39 5.50 -8.06
CA LEU A 14 4.70 4.68 -9.23
C LEU A 14 5.07 3.26 -8.81
N GLU A 15 5.87 3.10 -7.76
CA GLU A 15 6.22 1.78 -7.20
C GLU A 15 4.98 1.04 -6.71
N VAL A 16 4.06 1.71 -6.01
CA VAL A 16 2.78 1.12 -5.61
C VAL A 16 1.97 0.65 -6.84
N ARG A 17 2.01 1.39 -7.94
CA ARG A 17 1.35 0.98 -9.20
C ARG A 17 1.98 -0.25 -9.82
N VAL A 18 3.31 -0.33 -9.83
CA VAL A 18 4.05 -1.47 -10.36
C VAL A 18 3.71 -2.73 -9.57
N GLU A 19 3.67 -2.65 -8.25
CA GLU A 19 3.30 -3.79 -7.41
C GLU A 19 1.84 -4.20 -7.61
N LEU A 20 0.90 -3.24 -7.69
CA LEU A 20 -0.50 -3.56 -7.99
C LEU A 20 -0.67 -4.23 -9.36
N TRP A 21 0.13 -3.83 -10.35
CA TRP A 21 0.13 -4.47 -11.66
C TRP A 21 0.59 -5.93 -11.57
N ARG A 22 1.63 -6.23 -10.77
CA ARG A 22 2.06 -7.60 -10.47
C ARG A 22 0.97 -8.42 -9.76
N CYS A 23 0.13 -7.77 -8.94
CA CYS A 23 -1.03 -8.38 -8.31
C CYS A 23 -2.26 -8.52 -9.25
N GLY A 24 -2.12 -8.20 -10.55
CA GLY A 24 -3.20 -8.35 -11.54
C GLY A 24 -4.15 -7.16 -11.67
N TYR A 25 -3.86 -6.02 -11.03
CA TYR A 25 -4.66 -4.80 -11.18
C TYR A 25 -4.06 -3.88 -12.24
N ALA A 26 -4.81 -3.60 -13.31
CA ALA A 26 -4.35 -2.76 -14.41
C ALA A 26 -4.20 -1.28 -14.03
N SER A 27 -4.89 -0.82 -12.97
CA SER A 27 -4.76 0.57 -12.49
C SER A 27 -5.15 0.76 -11.02
N LEU A 28 -4.69 1.88 -10.43
CA LEU A 28 -5.14 2.34 -9.10
C LEU A 28 -6.65 2.55 -9.02
N SER A 29 -7.25 3.02 -10.11
CA SER A 29 -8.68 3.27 -10.18
C SER A 29 -9.46 1.96 -10.16
N GLN A 30 -8.99 0.95 -10.90
CA GLN A 30 -9.58 -0.39 -10.88
C GLN A 30 -9.45 -1.03 -9.50
N TRP A 31 -8.25 -1.01 -8.92
CA TRP A 31 -8.02 -1.51 -7.56
C TRP A 31 -8.91 -0.77 -6.54
N GLY A 32 -8.95 0.56 -6.58
CA GLY A 32 -9.76 1.37 -5.67
C GLY A 32 -11.22 0.99 -5.73
N ARG A 33 -11.80 0.86 -6.94
CA ARG A 33 -13.20 0.44 -7.12
C ARG A 33 -13.46 -0.97 -6.60
N ALA A 34 -12.56 -1.92 -6.89
CA ALA A 34 -12.69 -3.31 -6.43
C ALA A 34 -12.68 -3.44 -4.90
N HIS A 35 -11.99 -2.52 -4.21
CA HIS A 35 -11.90 -2.47 -2.74
C HIS A 35 -12.85 -1.44 -2.10
N GLY A 36 -13.81 -0.88 -2.86
CA GLY A 36 -14.81 0.06 -2.34
C GLY A 36 -14.30 1.46 -2.01
N PHE A 37 -13.13 1.84 -2.54
CA PHE A 37 -12.52 3.15 -2.35
C PHE A 37 -12.71 4.07 -3.57
N SER A 38 -12.89 5.37 -3.32
CA SER A 38 -12.87 6.38 -4.38
C SER A 38 -11.46 6.46 -5.01
N PRO A 39 -11.33 6.36 -6.35
CA PRO A 39 -10.02 6.50 -7.03
C PRO A 39 -9.30 7.81 -6.74
N ARG A 40 -10.06 8.90 -6.53
CA ARG A 40 -9.53 10.21 -6.15
C ARG A 40 -8.90 10.16 -4.76
N LEU A 41 -9.58 9.51 -3.81
CA LEU A 41 -9.09 9.36 -2.44
C LEU A 41 -7.86 8.44 -2.36
N VAL A 42 -7.83 7.37 -3.16
CA VAL A 42 -6.65 6.50 -3.30
C VAL A 42 -5.47 7.30 -3.83
N SER A 43 -5.64 8.04 -4.92
CA SER A 43 -4.57 8.86 -5.50
C SER A 43 -4.07 9.93 -4.54
N TYR A 44 -4.97 10.62 -3.84
CA TYR A 44 -4.61 11.59 -2.80
C TYR A 44 -3.81 10.93 -1.67
N THR A 45 -4.29 9.78 -1.18
CA THR A 45 -3.64 9.04 -0.08
C THR A 45 -2.22 8.64 -0.46
N LEU A 46 -2.03 8.12 -1.67
CA LEU A 46 -0.71 7.71 -2.16
C LEU A 46 0.24 8.89 -2.30
N ASN A 47 -0.20 9.98 -2.95
CA ASN A 47 0.63 11.17 -3.12
C ASN A 47 1.02 11.83 -1.79
N LYS A 48 0.15 11.74 -0.78
CA LYS A 48 0.38 12.40 0.51
C LYS A 48 1.23 11.57 1.47
N TRP A 49 1.08 10.25 1.48
CA TRP A 49 1.62 9.42 2.57
C TRP A 49 2.68 8.41 2.14
N VAL A 50 2.75 8.01 0.87
CA VAL A 50 3.81 7.11 0.41
C VAL A 50 5.13 7.88 0.37
N GLY A 51 6.22 7.26 0.85
CA GLY A 51 7.53 7.90 0.95
C GLY A 51 7.66 8.93 2.08
N ARG A 52 6.70 9.02 3.01
CA ARG A 52 6.77 9.92 4.19
C ARG A 52 6.88 9.15 5.51
N PRO A 53 8.03 8.51 5.79
CA PRO A 53 8.21 7.68 6.98
C PRO A 53 8.18 8.48 8.30
N ASP A 54 8.46 9.76 8.23
CA ASP A 54 8.49 10.74 9.31
C ASP A 54 7.08 11.05 9.86
N GLN A 55 6.04 10.89 9.04
CA GLN A 55 4.68 11.29 9.39
C GLN A 55 3.75 10.08 9.58
N PHE A 56 2.76 10.25 10.46
CA PHE A 56 1.75 9.22 10.68
C PHE A 56 0.47 9.54 9.89
N PRO A 57 -0.04 8.60 9.08
CA PRO A 57 -1.23 8.84 8.27
C PRO A 57 -2.46 9.11 9.13
N LEU A 58 -3.05 10.28 8.91
CA LEU A 58 -4.25 10.74 9.60
C LEU A 58 -5.51 10.38 8.82
N GLY A 59 -6.58 10.06 9.55
CA GLY A 59 -7.90 9.75 8.99
C GLY A 59 -8.16 8.24 8.81
N LYS A 60 -9.38 7.80 9.20
CA LYS A 60 -9.79 6.38 9.16
C LYS A 60 -9.70 5.79 7.75
N LYS A 61 -10.20 6.50 6.73
CA LYS A 61 -10.21 6.03 5.34
C LYS A 61 -8.79 5.95 4.75
N THR A 62 -7.92 6.91 5.05
CA THR A 62 -6.51 6.90 4.62
C THR A 62 -5.79 5.67 5.17
N LYS A 63 -5.94 5.39 6.47
CA LYS A 63 -5.35 4.19 7.09
C LYS A 63 -5.90 2.92 6.46
N ALA A 64 -7.22 2.84 6.24
CA ALA A 64 -7.84 1.69 5.59
C ALA A 64 -7.29 1.44 4.17
N ILE A 65 -7.11 2.49 3.36
CA ILE A 65 -6.51 2.39 2.02
C ILE A 65 -5.09 1.86 2.10
N LEU A 66 -4.24 2.43 2.96
CA LEU A 66 -2.84 2.02 3.08
C LEU A 66 -2.70 0.58 3.60
N LEU A 67 -3.57 0.16 4.53
CA LEU A 67 -3.61 -1.22 5.01
C LEU A 67 -4.09 -2.19 3.94
N ALA A 68 -5.17 -1.87 3.23
CA ALA A 68 -5.68 -2.70 2.14
C ALA A 68 -4.68 -2.84 0.99
N LEU A 69 -3.94 -1.77 0.67
CA LEU A 69 -2.84 -1.84 -0.30
C LEU A 69 -1.72 -2.74 0.20
N SER A 70 -1.36 -2.63 1.48
CA SER A 70 -0.33 -3.48 2.07
C SER A 70 -0.71 -4.96 2.05
N GLN A 71 -1.99 -5.25 2.30
CA GLN A 71 -2.54 -6.62 2.18
C GLN A 71 -2.55 -7.11 0.74
N THR A 72 -2.92 -6.25 -0.22
CA THR A 72 -2.97 -6.63 -1.65
C THR A 72 -1.58 -6.95 -2.18
N ILE A 73 -0.59 -6.11 -1.85
CA ILE A 73 0.79 -6.25 -2.36
C ILE A 73 1.58 -7.30 -1.56
N GLY A 74 1.14 -7.62 -0.34
CA GLY A 74 1.85 -8.55 0.54
C GLY A 74 3.07 -7.94 1.24
N GLN A 75 3.21 -6.61 1.20
CA GLN A 75 4.25 -5.88 1.92
C GLN A 75 3.72 -4.54 2.46
N PRO A 76 4.32 -3.97 3.51
CA PRO A 76 3.86 -2.69 4.05
C PRO A 76 4.04 -1.57 3.01
N VAL A 77 3.00 -0.75 2.81
CA VAL A 77 3.06 0.45 1.97
C VAL A 77 3.47 1.68 2.79
N HIS A 78 3.34 1.61 4.11
CA HIS A 78 3.75 2.68 5.02
C HIS A 78 4.40 2.09 6.28
N PRO A 79 5.60 2.56 6.68
CA PRO A 79 6.39 1.94 7.76
C PRO A 79 5.68 1.93 9.11
N ARG A 80 4.91 2.98 9.41
CA ARG A 80 4.16 3.09 10.66
C ARG A 80 2.78 2.41 10.64
N LEU A 81 2.38 1.90 9.48
CA LEU A 81 1.19 1.05 9.34
C LEU A 81 1.68 -0.36 9.05
N THR A 82 2.50 -0.90 9.95
CA THR A 82 2.87 -2.31 9.89
C THR A 82 1.62 -3.14 10.16
N GLN A 83 1.40 -4.11 9.27
CA GLN A 83 0.43 -5.17 9.45
C GLN A 83 0.71 -5.78 10.84
N SER A 84 -0.23 -5.65 11.80
CA SER A 84 -0.20 -6.52 12.97
C SER A 84 -0.27 -7.92 12.38
N ARG A 85 0.87 -8.63 12.35
CA ARG A 85 0.94 -10.04 11.95
C ARG A 85 -0.20 -10.71 12.69
N GLN A 86 -1.22 -11.12 11.95
CA GLN A 86 -2.14 -12.13 12.47
C GLN A 86 -1.22 -13.27 12.87
N ARG A 87 -1.19 -13.51 14.19
CA ARG A 87 -0.70 -14.74 14.77
C ARG A 87 -1.33 -15.87 13.95
N LYS A 88 -0.52 -16.60 13.19
CA LYS A 88 -0.88 -17.95 12.77
C LYS A 88 -1.05 -18.73 14.08
N LEU A 89 -2.30 -18.85 14.53
CA LEU A 89 -2.73 -19.96 15.36
C LEU A 89 -3.03 -21.08 14.38
N VAL A 90 -2.05 -21.97 14.19
CA VAL A 90 -2.25 -23.37 13.79
C VAL A 90 -1.30 -24.18 14.65
#